data_AF-A0AAT9HUN6-F1
#
_entry.id   AF-A0AAT9HUN6-F1
#
_cell.length_a   1.000
_cell.length_b   1.000
_cell.length_c   1.000
_cell.angle_alpha   90.00
_cell.angle_beta   90.00
_cell.angle_gamma   90.00
#
_symmetry.space_group_name_H-M   'P 1'
#
loop_
_entity.id
_entity.type
_entity.pdbx_description
1 polymer ?
#
loop_
_entity_poly.entity_id
_entity_poly.type
_entity_poly.pdbx_seq_one_letter_code
_entity_poly.pdbx_strand_id
1 'polypeptide(L)'
;MSTGLIIALIVIVAVAVAALLVLRARGPRHGGGLKRRFGPEYERAVARHDGDTKAAERELAERVERHGDLRVRSLEPAEREGFEARWTAAQERFVDAPRDAVAEADRLIAELAAARGFPADGQYEDQLAALSVHHAQRVDGYRRVHREARAGTDGGTDTEKLREAFVEARALFEDLVRPSRHEAGQHRALTAAGGGTRTPSLFHRRQTKES
;
A
#
# COMPACT_ATOMS: atom_id res chain seq x y z
N MET A 1 -2.09 28.42 -51.63
CA MET A 1 -1.96 27.49 -50.49
C MET A 1 -1.83 28.33 -49.24
N SER A 2 -2.93 28.50 -48.50
CA SER A 2 -3.06 29.48 -47.43
C SER A 2 -2.13 29.14 -46.27
N THR A 3 -1.34 30.11 -45.80
CA THR A 3 -0.41 29.98 -44.66
C THR A 3 -1.06 29.36 -43.43
N GLY A 4 -2.36 29.57 -43.21
CA GLY A 4 -3.15 28.92 -42.15
C GLY A 4 -3.21 27.40 -42.24
N LEU A 5 -3.19 26.81 -43.44
CA LEU A 5 -3.18 25.36 -43.65
C LEU A 5 -1.84 24.75 -43.21
N ILE A 6 -0.74 25.46 -43.48
CA ILE A 6 0.62 25.02 -43.13
C ILE A 6 0.79 25.04 -41.60
N ILE A 7 0.31 26.10 -40.94
CA ILE A 7 0.39 26.23 -39.47
C ILE A 7 -0.45 25.13 -38.80
N ALA A 8 -1.67 24.87 -39.27
CA ALA A 8 -2.53 23.83 -38.71
C ALA A 8 -1.87 22.43 -38.81
N LEU A 9 -1.19 22.14 -39.92
CA LEU A 9 -0.54 20.85 -40.15
C LEU A 9 0.68 20.66 -39.24
N ILE A 10 1.47 21.72 -39.00
CA ILE A 10 2.62 21.68 -38.09
C ILE A 10 2.17 21.44 -36.64
N VAL A 11 1.08 22.09 -36.20
CA VAL A 11 0.53 21.89 -34.85
C VAL A 11 0.07 20.45 -34.64
N ILE A 12 -0.62 19.86 -35.63
CA ILE A 12 -1.07 18.47 -35.55
C ILE A 12 0.13 17.51 -35.45
N VAL A 13 1.17 17.72 -36.26
CA VAL A 13 2.39 16.90 -36.22
C VAL A 13 3.12 17.08 -34.88
N ALA A 14 3.22 18.30 -34.36
CA ALA A 14 3.86 18.56 -33.08
C ALA A 14 3.12 17.90 -31.91
N VAL A 15 1.78 17.93 -31.90
CA VAL A 15 0.95 17.25 -30.90
C VAL A 15 1.08 15.72 -31.02
N ALA A 16 1.11 15.19 -32.25
CA ALA A 16 1.32 13.76 -32.49
C ALA A 16 2.71 13.29 -32.02
N VAL A 17 3.76 14.07 -32.28
CA VAL A 17 5.13 13.78 -31.82
C VAL A 17 5.21 13.89 -30.30
N ALA A 18 4.61 14.89 -29.68
CA ALA A 18 4.57 15.03 -28.22
C ALA A 18 3.82 13.85 -27.56
N ALA A 19 2.67 13.45 -28.11
CA ALA A 19 1.92 12.29 -27.63
C ALA A 19 2.74 10.99 -27.76
N LEU A 20 3.44 10.81 -28.89
CA LEU A 20 4.32 9.66 -29.13
C LEU A 20 5.51 9.62 -28.15
N LEU A 21 6.09 10.77 -27.83
CA LEU A 21 7.18 10.88 -26.85
C LEU A 21 6.72 10.57 -25.43
N VAL A 22 5.52 11.00 -25.02
CA VAL A 22 4.93 10.65 -23.72
C VAL A 22 4.60 9.16 -23.62
N LEU A 23 4.08 8.56 -24.70
CA LEU A 23 3.84 7.12 -24.78
C LEU A 23 5.15 6.32 -24.72
N ARG A 24 6.23 6.78 -25.37
CA ARG A 24 7.55 6.15 -25.28
C ARG A 24 8.24 6.33 -23.93
N ALA A 25 8.07 7.46 -23.27
CA ALA A 25 8.59 7.69 -21.91
C ALA A 25 7.88 6.82 -20.86
N ARG A 26 6.66 6.35 -21.17
CA ARG A 26 5.88 5.38 -20.38
C ARG A 26 6.10 3.92 -20.80
N GLY A 27 6.90 3.66 -21.85
CA GLY A 27 7.28 2.31 -22.30
C GLY A 27 8.46 1.72 -21.52
N PRO A 28 8.58 0.39 -21.39
CA PRO A 28 8.90 -0.17 -20.09
C PRO A 28 10.39 -0.53 -19.96
N ARG A 29 10.98 -0.06 -18.86
CA ARG A 29 12.31 -0.45 -18.37
C ARG A 29 12.21 -1.84 -17.71
N HIS A 30 11.79 -2.82 -18.53
CA HIS A 30 11.27 -4.16 -18.22
C HIS A 30 12.23 -5.01 -17.38
N GLY A 31 11.96 -5.11 -16.07
CA GLY A 31 12.51 -6.15 -15.21
C GLY A 31 13.15 -5.62 -13.94
N GLY A 32 14.20 -4.79 -14.06
CA GLY A 32 14.89 -4.24 -12.89
C GLY A 32 14.01 -3.32 -12.02
N GLY A 33 13.03 -2.64 -12.63
CA GLY A 33 12.05 -1.83 -11.90
C GLY A 33 11.02 -2.66 -11.15
N LEU A 34 10.47 -3.69 -11.80
CA LEU A 34 9.44 -4.57 -11.23
C LEU A 34 10.02 -5.44 -10.13
N LYS A 35 11.18 -6.05 -10.35
CA LYS A 35 11.88 -6.84 -9.32
C LYS A 35 12.14 -6.03 -8.06
N ARG A 36 12.60 -4.78 -8.19
CA ARG A 36 12.83 -3.89 -7.04
C ARG A 36 11.53 -3.49 -6.33
N ARG A 37 10.45 -3.24 -7.09
CA ARG A 37 9.15 -2.83 -6.53
C ARG A 37 8.45 -3.98 -5.81
N PHE A 38 8.38 -5.14 -6.45
CA PHE A 38 7.63 -6.30 -5.95
C PHE A 38 8.45 -7.18 -5.00
N GLY A 39 9.78 -7.22 -5.13
CA GLY A 39 10.65 -7.98 -4.24
C GLY A 39 10.25 -9.47 -4.19
N PRO A 40 9.86 -10.03 -3.03
CA PRO A 40 9.40 -11.42 -2.91
C PRO A 40 8.25 -11.80 -3.87
N GLU A 41 7.39 -10.83 -4.20
CA GLU A 41 6.26 -11.04 -5.12
C GLU A 41 6.71 -11.26 -6.56
N TYR A 42 7.87 -10.71 -6.94
CA TYR A 42 8.48 -10.98 -8.23
C TYR A 42 8.89 -12.45 -8.32
N GLU A 43 9.63 -12.94 -7.32
CA GLU A 43 10.10 -14.33 -7.30
C GLU A 43 8.93 -15.32 -7.25
N ARG A 44 7.83 -14.97 -6.56
CA ARG A 44 6.59 -15.75 -6.62
C ARG A 44 5.94 -15.78 -7.99
N ALA A 45 5.84 -14.64 -8.65
CA ALA A 45 5.26 -14.59 -9.99
C ALA A 45 6.08 -15.46 -10.95
N VAL A 46 7.40 -15.36 -10.90
CA VAL A 46 8.32 -16.21 -11.68
C VAL A 46 8.10 -17.69 -11.37
N ALA A 47 8.03 -18.07 -10.09
CA ALA A 47 7.79 -19.45 -9.69
C ALA A 47 6.42 -19.98 -10.16
N ARG A 48 5.39 -19.12 -10.22
CA ARG A 48 4.05 -19.50 -10.72
C ARG A 48 4.02 -19.72 -12.23
N HIS A 49 4.92 -19.08 -12.96
CA HIS A 49 5.08 -19.23 -14.42
C HIS A 49 6.23 -20.19 -14.77
N ASP A 50 6.52 -21.17 -13.91
CA ASP A 50 7.55 -22.20 -14.15
C ASP A 50 8.95 -21.64 -14.51
N GLY A 51 9.28 -20.47 -13.97
CA GLY A 51 10.54 -19.78 -14.26
C GLY A 51 10.50 -18.83 -15.46
N ASP A 52 9.37 -18.71 -16.17
CA ASP A 52 9.20 -17.73 -17.25
C ASP A 52 9.09 -16.30 -16.69
N THR A 53 10.26 -15.66 -16.64
CA THR A 53 10.40 -14.25 -16.23
C THR A 53 9.58 -13.28 -17.08
N LYS A 54 9.39 -13.54 -18.38
CA LYS A 54 8.66 -12.64 -19.27
C LYS A 54 7.16 -12.70 -19.00
N ALA A 55 6.62 -13.89 -18.79
CA ALA A 55 5.23 -14.08 -18.39
C ALA A 55 4.94 -13.43 -17.02
N ALA A 56 5.84 -13.63 -16.05
CA ALA A 56 5.75 -13.03 -14.73
C ALA A 56 5.80 -11.48 -14.77
N GLU A 57 6.75 -10.91 -15.52
CA GLU A 57 6.85 -9.46 -15.67
C GLU A 57 5.61 -8.86 -16.34
N ARG A 58 5.04 -9.55 -17.33
CA ARG A 58 3.80 -9.12 -17.99
C ARG A 58 2.64 -9.09 -16.99
N GLU A 59 2.45 -10.15 -16.21
CA GLU A 59 1.40 -10.20 -15.17
C GLU A 59 1.55 -9.07 -14.15
N LEU A 60 2.77 -8.84 -13.66
CA LEU A 60 3.05 -7.79 -12.68
C LEU A 60 2.85 -6.38 -13.29
N ALA A 61 3.23 -6.19 -14.55
CA ALA A 61 2.99 -4.94 -15.26
C ALA A 61 1.47 -4.67 -15.40
N GLU A 62 0.68 -5.67 -15.77
CA GLU A 62 -0.78 -5.56 -15.87
C GLU A 62 -1.42 -5.21 -14.51
N ARG A 63 -0.90 -5.74 -13.40
CA ARG A 63 -1.35 -5.34 -12.05
C ARG A 63 -1.03 -3.88 -11.73
N VAL A 64 0.18 -3.41 -12.08
CA VAL A 64 0.57 -2.00 -11.89
C VAL A 64 -0.28 -1.09 -12.76
N GLU A 65 -0.57 -1.48 -13.99
CA GLU A 65 -1.45 -0.71 -14.88
C GLU A 65 -2.86 -0.56 -14.28
N ARG A 66 -3.42 -1.65 -13.75
CA ARG A 66 -4.78 -1.63 -13.17
C ARG A 66 -4.89 -0.92 -11.83
N HIS A 67 -3.91 -1.09 -10.94
CA HIS A 67 -4.03 -0.64 -9.54
C HIS A 67 -2.96 0.37 -9.10
N GLY A 68 -2.03 0.75 -9.99
CA GLY A 68 -0.89 1.62 -9.66
C GLY A 68 -1.30 3.03 -9.22
N ASP A 69 -2.40 3.55 -9.76
CA ASP A 69 -2.92 4.88 -9.47
C ASP A 69 -3.96 4.90 -8.32
N LEU A 70 -4.14 3.77 -7.64
CA LEU A 70 -5.07 3.66 -6.51
C LEU A 70 -4.62 4.60 -5.38
N ARG A 71 -5.52 5.50 -4.98
CA ARG A 71 -5.26 6.43 -3.87
C ARG A 71 -5.64 5.76 -2.56
N VAL A 72 -4.62 5.42 -1.77
CA VAL A 72 -4.81 4.86 -0.43
C VAL A 72 -5.38 5.95 0.50
N ARG A 73 -6.58 5.73 1.02
CA ARG A 73 -7.30 6.63 1.92
C ARG A 73 -6.78 6.50 3.34
N SER A 74 -6.40 7.59 3.99
CA SER A 74 -6.10 7.56 5.43
C SER A 74 -7.31 7.14 6.26
N LEU A 75 -7.04 6.52 7.40
CA LEU A 75 -8.05 6.13 8.39
C LEU A 75 -8.14 7.20 9.46
N GLU A 76 -9.36 7.54 9.87
CA GLU A 76 -9.57 8.37 11.04
C GLU A 76 -9.01 7.67 12.30
N PRO A 77 -8.54 8.41 13.31
CA PRO A 77 -7.99 7.82 14.53
C PRO A 77 -8.90 6.78 15.19
N ALA A 78 -10.20 7.07 15.26
CA ALA A 78 -11.20 6.17 15.84
C ALA A 78 -11.39 4.88 15.01
N GLU A 79 -11.33 4.96 13.67
CA GLU A 79 -11.41 3.78 12.80
C GLU A 79 -10.20 2.87 13.04
N ARG A 80 -9.00 3.46 13.10
CA ARG A 80 -7.76 2.75 13.43
C ARG A 80 -7.87 2.02 14.77
N GLU A 81 -8.27 2.73 15.82
CA GLU A 81 -8.42 2.14 17.16
C GLU A 81 -9.41 0.96 17.14
N GLY A 82 -10.50 1.08 16.37
CA GLY A 82 -11.46 0.00 16.17
C GLY A 82 -10.86 -1.23 15.48
N PHE A 83 -10.06 -1.05 14.43
CA PHE A 83 -9.35 -2.15 13.76
C PHE A 83 -8.32 -2.82 14.69
N GLU A 84 -7.54 -2.03 15.45
CA GLU A 84 -6.54 -2.54 16.40
C GLU A 84 -7.18 -3.34 17.54
N ALA A 85 -8.31 -2.86 18.08
CA ALA A 85 -9.07 -3.57 19.10
C ALA A 85 -9.60 -4.91 18.58
N ARG A 86 -10.15 -4.94 17.36
CA ARG A 86 -10.63 -6.17 16.72
C ARG A 86 -9.50 -7.16 16.44
N TRP A 87 -8.32 -6.67 16.04
CA TRP A 87 -7.15 -7.52 15.86
C TRP A 87 -6.73 -8.16 17.19
N THR A 88 -6.73 -7.39 18.27
CA THR A 88 -6.41 -7.89 19.63
C THR A 88 -7.41 -8.94 20.07
N ALA A 89 -8.71 -8.70 19.86
CA ALA A 89 -9.76 -9.69 20.17
C ALA A 89 -9.58 -11.01 19.38
N ALA A 90 -9.19 -10.93 18.10
CA ALA A 90 -8.89 -12.12 17.31
C ALA A 90 -7.65 -12.87 17.86
N GLN A 91 -6.63 -12.15 18.35
CA GLN A 91 -5.46 -12.77 18.99
C GLN A 91 -5.81 -13.50 20.28
N GLU A 92 -6.63 -12.89 21.13
CA GLU A 92 -7.09 -13.53 22.37
C GLU A 92 -7.91 -14.79 22.06
N ARG A 93 -8.82 -14.70 21.09
CA ARG A 93 -9.62 -15.83 20.60
C ARG A 93 -8.79 -16.96 20.02
N PHE A 94 -7.59 -16.68 19.49
CA PHE A 94 -6.73 -17.71 18.91
C PHE A 94 -6.36 -18.81 19.91
N VAL A 95 -6.29 -18.49 21.21
CA VAL A 95 -5.94 -19.45 22.26
C VAL A 95 -6.99 -20.57 22.35
N ASP A 96 -8.28 -20.20 22.32
CA ASP A 96 -9.39 -21.12 22.51
C ASP A 96 -9.97 -21.64 21.18
N ALA A 97 -9.96 -20.79 20.14
CA ALA A 97 -10.53 -21.06 18.83
C ALA A 97 -9.60 -20.56 17.69
N PRO A 98 -8.47 -21.26 17.43
CA PRO A 98 -7.48 -20.85 16.42
C PRO A 98 -8.06 -20.64 15.01
N ARG A 99 -9.01 -21.50 14.60
CA ARG A 99 -9.64 -21.40 13.28
C ARG A 99 -10.50 -20.16 13.14
N ASP A 100 -11.34 -19.89 14.13
CA ASP A 100 -12.24 -18.73 14.13
C ASP A 100 -11.43 -17.43 14.16
N ALA A 101 -10.34 -17.41 14.93
CA ALA A 101 -9.40 -16.30 14.96
C ALA A 101 -8.74 -16.03 13.60
N VAL A 102 -8.31 -17.08 12.88
CA VAL A 102 -7.74 -16.95 11.53
C VAL A 102 -8.79 -16.46 10.52
N ALA A 103 -10.02 -16.99 10.58
CA ALA A 103 -11.12 -16.54 9.71
C ALA A 103 -11.57 -15.10 10.02
N GLU A 104 -11.44 -14.66 11.27
CA GLU A 104 -11.68 -13.27 11.65
C GLU A 104 -10.55 -12.35 11.20
N ALA A 105 -9.28 -12.77 11.32
CA ALA A 105 -8.14 -12.01 10.81
C ALA A 105 -8.21 -11.81 9.30
N ASP A 106 -8.60 -12.84 8.54
CA ASP A 106 -8.83 -12.76 7.10
C ASP A 106 -9.87 -11.68 6.73
N ARG A 107 -11.05 -11.75 7.37
CA ARG A 107 -12.12 -10.75 7.17
C ARG A 107 -11.69 -9.35 7.59
N LEU A 108 -10.98 -9.24 8.72
CA LEU A 108 -10.50 -7.97 9.25
C LEU A 108 -9.51 -7.29 8.29
N ILE A 109 -8.59 -8.05 7.68
CA ILE A 109 -7.67 -7.52 6.68
C ILE A 109 -8.43 -7.08 5.43
N ALA A 110 -9.41 -7.85 4.97
CA ALA A 110 -10.22 -7.50 3.81
C ALA A 110 -11.01 -6.19 4.02
N GLU A 111 -11.64 -6.04 5.20
CA GLU A 111 -12.36 -4.83 5.61
C GLU A 111 -11.43 -3.63 5.76
N LEU A 112 -10.26 -3.82 6.37
CA LEU A 112 -9.26 -2.77 6.54
C LEU A 112 -8.73 -2.30 5.18
N ALA A 113 -8.42 -3.22 4.27
CA ALA A 113 -8.01 -2.88 2.91
C ALA A 113 -9.13 -2.10 2.19
N ALA A 114 -10.39 -2.52 2.31
CA ALA A 114 -11.53 -1.80 1.76
C ALA A 114 -11.65 -0.36 2.31
N ALA A 115 -11.52 -0.19 3.63
CA ALA A 115 -11.53 1.12 4.27
C ALA A 115 -10.41 2.04 3.75
N ARG A 116 -9.24 1.45 3.46
CA ARG A 116 -8.09 2.12 2.84
C ARG A 116 -8.27 2.40 1.34
N GLY A 117 -9.39 1.99 0.74
CA GLY A 117 -9.74 2.25 -0.66
C GLY A 117 -9.29 1.16 -1.64
N PHE A 118 -8.85 0.01 -1.16
CA PHE A 118 -8.61 -1.17 -2.02
C PHE A 118 -9.94 -1.80 -2.45
N PRO A 119 -9.97 -2.55 -3.58
CA PRO A 119 -11.19 -3.24 -4.03
C PRO A 119 -11.81 -4.10 -2.93
N ALA A 120 -13.15 -4.09 -2.81
CA ALA A 120 -13.86 -4.73 -1.69
C ALA A 120 -14.99 -5.68 -2.12
N ASP A 121 -15.29 -5.79 -3.42
CA ASP A 121 -16.52 -6.40 -3.95
C ASP A 121 -16.47 -7.94 -4.03
N GLY A 122 -15.97 -8.60 -2.98
CA GLY A 122 -15.94 -10.08 -2.89
C GLY A 122 -14.85 -10.76 -3.73
N GLN A 123 -14.05 -9.98 -4.47
CA GLN A 123 -12.98 -10.49 -5.33
C GLN A 123 -11.65 -10.46 -4.58
N TYR A 124 -11.41 -11.47 -3.71
CA TYR A 124 -10.14 -11.63 -3.00
C TYR A 124 -8.94 -11.46 -3.94
N GLU A 125 -8.97 -12.07 -5.13
CA GLU A 125 -7.89 -12.00 -6.11
C GLU A 125 -7.62 -10.57 -6.61
N ASP A 126 -8.66 -9.76 -6.79
CA ASP A 126 -8.50 -8.37 -7.25
C ASP A 126 -7.97 -7.47 -6.12
N GLN A 127 -8.50 -7.64 -4.90
CA GLN A 127 -7.97 -6.96 -3.72
C GLN A 127 -6.50 -7.35 -3.46
N LEU A 128 -6.16 -8.63 -3.59
CA LEU A 128 -4.82 -9.16 -3.46
C LEU A 128 -3.89 -8.62 -4.55
N ALA A 129 -4.36 -8.53 -5.79
CA ALA A 129 -3.61 -7.92 -6.88
C ALA A 129 -3.30 -6.45 -6.59
N ALA A 130 -4.28 -5.68 -6.13
CA ALA A 130 -4.09 -4.30 -5.72
C ALA A 130 -3.13 -4.18 -4.53
N LEU A 131 -3.29 -4.97 -3.48
CA LEU A 131 -2.39 -5.01 -2.32
C LEU A 131 -0.96 -5.38 -2.73
N SER A 132 -0.78 -6.29 -3.70
CA SER A 132 0.57 -6.67 -4.18
C SER A 132 1.32 -5.51 -4.86
N VAL A 133 0.62 -4.51 -5.39
CA VAL A 133 1.21 -3.35 -6.07
C VAL A 133 1.74 -2.30 -5.08
N HIS A 134 1.12 -2.22 -3.90
CA HIS A 134 1.37 -1.19 -2.87
C HIS A 134 2.07 -1.74 -1.62
N HIS A 135 1.84 -3.01 -1.30
CA HIS A 135 2.31 -3.72 -0.09
C HIS A 135 2.97 -5.06 -0.43
N ALA A 136 3.72 -5.11 -1.53
CA ALA A 136 4.29 -6.35 -2.10
C ALA A 136 5.05 -7.20 -1.06
N GLN A 137 5.77 -6.57 -0.15
CA GLN A 137 6.64 -7.21 0.82
C GLN A 137 5.86 -7.88 1.96
N ARG A 138 4.57 -7.55 2.13
CA ARG A 138 3.72 -8.00 3.24
C ARG A 138 2.48 -8.79 2.78
N VAL A 139 2.10 -8.68 1.52
CA VAL A 139 0.87 -9.28 0.97
C VAL A 139 0.81 -10.80 1.10
N ASP A 140 1.95 -11.46 1.31
CA ASP A 140 1.97 -12.90 1.49
C ASP A 140 1.25 -13.41 2.74
N GLY A 141 1.38 -12.67 3.85
CA GLY A 141 0.69 -13.04 5.08
C GLY A 141 -0.83 -13.07 4.87
N TYR A 142 -1.35 -12.19 4.00
CA TYR A 142 -2.75 -12.24 3.60
C TYR A 142 -3.08 -13.49 2.77
N ARG A 143 -2.21 -13.91 1.84
CA ARG A 143 -2.43 -15.16 1.11
C ARG A 143 -2.50 -16.37 2.02
N ARG A 144 -1.64 -16.37 3.03
CA ARG A 144 -1.52 -17.49 3.95
C ARG A 144 -2.73 -17.56 4.86
N VAL A 145 -3.08 -16.47 5.55
CA VAL A 145 -4.28 -16.42 6.42
C VAL A 145 -5.55 -16.73 5.63
N HIS A 146 -5.66 -16.25 4.39
CA HIS A 146 -6.81 -16.51 3.54
C HIS A 146 -6.96 -17.98 3.16
N ARG A 147 -5.85 -18.64 2.80
CA ARG A 147 -5.84 -20.07 2.49
C ARG A 147 -6.28 -20.88 3.70
N GLU A 148 -5.72 -20.60 4.87
CA GLU A 148 -6.05 -21.33 6.10
C GLU A 148 -7.47 -21.04 6.57
N ALA A 149 -7.97 -19.81 6.39
CA ALA A 149 -9.37 -19.45 6.68
C ALA A 149 -10.37 -20.20 5.79
N ARG A 150 -9.97 -20.56 4.56
CA ARG A 150 -10.80 -21.31 3.61
C ARG A 150 -10.60 -22.81 3.64
N ALA A 151 -9.52 -23.29 4.24
CA ALA A 151 -9.27 -24.71 4.42
C ALA A 151 -10.34 -25.28 5.37
N GLY A 152 -11.18 -26.18 4.85
CA GLY A 152 -12.23 -26.85 5.63
C GLY A 152 -11.67 -27.78 6.72
N THR A 153 -12.57 -28.47 7.42
CA THR A 153 -12.24 -29.39 8.52
C THR A 153 -11.47 -30.65 8.11
N ASP A 154 -11.40 -30.97 6.82
CA ASP A 154 -11.04 -32.30 6.30
C ASP A 154 -9.53 -32.59 6.27
N GLY A 155 -8.68 -31.57 6.38
CA GLY A 155 -7.25 -31.73 6.62
C GLY A 155 -6.96 -31.35 8.06
N GLY A 156 -6.62 -32.32 8.91
CA GLY A 156 -6.38 -32.11 10.34
C GLY A 156 -5.71 -30.77 10.65
N THR A 157 -6.32 -29.98 11.52
CA THR A 157 -5.87 -28.62 11.81
C THR A 157 -4.50 -28.65 12.46
N ASP A 158 -3.48 -28.35 11.68
CA ASP A 158 -2.19 -28.05 12.25
C ASP A 158 -2.28 -26.64 12.84
N THR A 159 -2.56 -26.57 14.15
CA THR A 159 -2.66 -25.30 14.88
C THR A 159 -1.38 -24.47 14.73
N GLU A 160 -0.24 -25.12 14.47
CA GLU A 160 1.01 -24.45 14.17
C GLU A 160 0.96 -23.70 12.83
N LYS A 161 0.37 -24.29 11.79
CA LYS A 161 0.16 -23.59 10.50
C LYS A 161 -0.75 -22.39 10.66
N LEU A 162 -1.80 -22.51 11.47
CA LEU A 162 -2.70 -21.40 11.80
C LEU A 162 -1.95 -20.29 12.54
N ARG A 163 -1.08 -20.66 13.49
CA ARG A 163 -0.27 -19.72 14.26
C ARG A 163 0.66 -18.94 13.36
N GLU A 164 1.38 -19.63 12.48
CA GLU A 164 2.29 -18.99 11.53
C GLU A 164 1.55 -18.09 10.55
N ALA A 165 0.40 -18.53 10.01
CA ALA A 165 -0.44 -17.73 9.13
C ALA A 165 -0.91 -16.44 9.80
N PHE A 166 -1.34 -16.53 11.07
CA PHE A 166 -1.78 -15.38 11.85
C PHE A 166 -0.62 -14.39 12.08
N VAL A 167 0.57 -14.89 12.45
CA VAL A 167 1.76 -14.07 12.70
C VAL A 167 2.22 -13.35 11.43
N GLU A 168 2.26 -14.02 10.28
CA GLU A 168 2.64 -13.40 9.02
C GLU A 168 1.63 -12.33 8.57
N ALA A 169 0.34 -12.59 8.74
CA ALA A 169 -0.73 -11.65 8.41
C ALA A 169 -0.64 -10.34 9.21
N ARG A 170 -0.13 -10.41 10.46
CA ARG A 170 0.06 -9.23 11.31
C ARG A 170 0.91 -8.14 10.64
N ALA A 171 1.93 -8.53 9.88
CA ALA A 171 2.82 -7.57 9.25
C ALA A 171 2.11 -6.75 8.16
N LEU A 172 1.13 -7.31 7.46
CA LEU A 172 0.30 -6.56 6.52
C LEU A 172 -0.71 -5.69 7.26
N PHE A 173 -1.36 -6.24 8.30
CA PHE A 173 -2.30 -5.49 9.12
C PHE A 173 -1.66 -4.21 9.68
N GLU A 174 -0.51 -4.32 10.32
CA GLU A 174 0.21 -3.16 10.87
C GLU A 174 0.59 -2.13 9.80
N ASP A 175 0.92 -2.57 8.58
CA ASP A 175 1.25 -1.66 7.48
C ASP A 175 0.01 -0.93 6.94
N LEU A 176 -1.13 -1.61 6.91
CA LEU A 176 -2.40 -1.03 6.46
C LEU A 176 -2.99 -0.05 7.48
N VAL A 177 -2.82 -0.32 8.78
CA VAL A 177 -3.29 0.56 9.88
C VAL A 177 -2.43 1.82 10.02
N ARG A 178 -1.16 1.77 9.62
CA ARG A 178 -0.24 2.91 9.78
C ARG A 178 -0.74 4.16 9.06
N PRO A 179 -0.60 5.35 9.68
CA PRO A 179 -0.97 6.60 9.06
C PRO A 179 -0.16 6.82 7.78
N SER A 180 -0.85 7.27 6.73
CA SER A 180 -0.23 7.64 5.47
C SER A 180 0.81 8.74 5.74
N ARG A 181 1.97 8.75 5.05
CA ARG A 181 3.06 9.73 5.31
C ARG A 181 2.60 11.20 5.30
N HIS A 182 1.52 11.51 4.60
CA HIS A 182 0.88 12.83 4.56
C HIS A 182 0.29 13.28 5.91
N GLU A 183 -0.18 12.35 6.76
CA GLU A 183 -0.72 12.67 8.09
C GLU A 183 0.38 12.88 9.13
N ALA A 184 1.42 12.05 9.11
CA ALA A 184 2.56 12.21 10.03
C ALA A 184 3.22 13.60 9.88
N GLY A 185 3.24 14.15 8.66
CA GLY A 185 3.69 15.52 8.40
C GLY A 185 2.72 16.60 8.90
N GLN A 186 1.41 16.43 8.70
CA GLN A 186 0.39 17.39 9.14
C GLN A 186 0.26 17.45 10.67
N HIS A 187 0.22 16.30 11.35
CA HIS A 187 0.20 16.23 12.82
C HIS A 187 1.46 16.86 13.44
N ARG A 188 2.63 16.66 12.81
CA ARG A 188 3.88 17.30 13.26
C ARG A 188 3.87 18.81 13.04
N ALA A 189 3.27 19.30 11.95
CA ALA A 189 3.11 20.73 11.70
C ALA A 189 2.12 21.39 12.67
N LEU A 190 0.99 20.73 12.97
CA LEU A 190 -0.01 21.19 13.94
C LEU A 190 0.55 21.24 15.37
N THR A 191 1.33 20.23 15.78
CA THR A 191 2.00 20.21 17.09
C THR A 191 3.14 21.23 17.19
N ALA A 192 3.89 21.48 16.11
CA ALA A 192 4.91 22.53 16.07
C ALA A 192 4.31 23.95 16.13
N ALA A 193 3.12 24.16 15.55
CA ALA A 193 2.44 25.46 15.58
C ALA A 193 1.81 25.78 16.94
N GLY A 194 1.48 24.77 17.76
CA GLY A 194 0.88 24.95 19.09
C GLY A 194 1.85 25.24 20.24
N GLY A 195 3.17 25.08 20.04
CA GLY A 195 4.18 25.21 21.10
C GLY A 195 4.80 26.60 21.29
N GLY A 196 4.30 27.63 20.60
CA GLY A 196 4.89 28.98 20.59
C GLY A 196 4.46 29.88 21.75
N THR A 197 4.73 29.52 23.01
CA THR A 197 4.59 30.46 24.13
C THR A 197 5.78 31.43 24.14
N ARG A 198 5.56 32.62 23.56
CA ARG A 198 6.44 33.79 23.71
C ARG A 198 6.55 34.20 25.18
N THR A 199 7.74 34.11 25.76
CA THR A 199 8.12 34.96 26.91
C THR A 199 8.85 36.20 26.39
N PRO A 200 8.33 37.42 26.61
CA PRO A 200 9.04 38.64 26.26
C PRO A 200 10.01 39.00 27.40
N SER A 201 11.32 38.82 27.22
CA SER A 201 12.30 39.40 28.14
C SER A 201 12.54 40.87 27.77
N LEU A 202 11.82 41.75 28.47
CA LEU A 202 12.23 43.15 28.68
C LEU A 202 13.45 43.20 29.62
N PHE A 203 14.13 44.36 29.66
CA PHE A 203 15.27 44.77 30.50
C PHE A 203 16.68 44.45 29.90
N HIS A 204 17.68 45.33 29.89
CA HIS A 204 17.77 46.76 30.23
C HIS A 204 19.03 47.36 29.59
N ARG A 205 18.95 48.67 29.37
CA ARG A 205 19.93 49.66 28.92
C ARG A 205 21.15 49.82 29.85
N ARG A 206 22.35 50.03 29.29
CA ARG A 206 23.40 51.05 29.60
C ARG A 206 24.71 50.68 28.86
N GLN A 207 25.26 51.51 27.97
CA GLN A 207 26.27 52.58 28.20
C GLN A 207 27.53 52.04 28.91
N THR A 208 28.78 52.21 28.44
CA THR A 208 29.48 53.44 28.03
C THR A 208 30.79 53.19 27.24
N LYS A 209 31.07 54.10 26.28
CA LYS A 209 32.34 54.78 25.90
C LYS A 209 33.73 54.11 26.01
N GLU A 210 34.50 54.32 24.92
CA GLU A 210 35.91 54.78 24.79
C GLU A 210 37.00 53.86 25.41
N SER A 211 38.13 53.55 24.75
CA SER A 211 38.92 54.23 23.71
C SER A 211 39.64 53.21 22.83
#